data_AF-A0A3D5B399-F1
#
_entry.id   AF-A0A3D5B399-F1
#
_cell.length_a   1.000
_cell.length_b   1.000
_cell.length_c   1.000
_cell.angle_alpha   90.00
_cell.angle_beta   90.00
_cell.angle_gamma   90.00
#
_symmetry.space_group_name_H-M   'P 1'
#
loop_
_entity.id
_entity.type
_entity.pdbx_description
1 polymer ?
#
loop_
_entity_poly.entity_id
_entity_poly.type
_entity_poly.pdbx_seq_one_letter_code
_entity_poly.pdbx_strand_id
1 'polypeptide(L)'
;MSDYRYLKNESYYNDLYDLHTIETCLEYYWGLKNGFENHRKDDNFKKFTKKQFDDDVHKVASYTVNAIKMDRFRHKKETIEKWMGADQQRQDRLDNTVEPKGILCPQCDTPMKSTIKELVNHLNEPLKVLFFFECPSCKKRRGVYDDGSSFVSKPPLCPKCKHEAKLTYKKTGKVLSWTTTCASCGYKEVEKDDSDKWEAERKKKEERDKLLLEKYRDEFCYSEKDGQQAIWDYDQLTALVDKWKEKDKHKEEYDAVANIKRLTIVELEKLLNETITSKGYIRLVLAQPEFGKQLIVGFTVQDGDPARKGYDSEHVFKKAVKQALEGTNWRLMSEGVIYRLGYLQGRLKAYETEEDLFGLVGKNIKK
;
A
#
# COMPACT_ATOMS: atom_id res chain seq x y z
N MET A 1 -12.06 -10.80 44.63
CA MET A 1 -11.24 -11.00 43.42
C MET A 1 -11.18 -9.65 42.73
N SER A 2 -9.99 -9.18 42.34
CA SER A 2 -9.89 -7.97 41.51
C SER A 2 -10.43 -8.34 40.14
N ASP A 3 -11.55 -7.73 39.76
CA ASP A 3 -12.24 -8.02 38.51
C ASP A 3 -11.54 -7.23 37.39
N TYR A 4 -10.38 -7.72 36.96
CA TYR A 4 -9.61 -7.10 35.90
C TYR A 4 -10.30 -7.38 34.56
N ARG A 5 -10.76 -6.32 33.89
CA ARG A 5 -11.43 -6.41 32.60
C ARG A 5 -10.48 -6.06 31.46
N TYR A 6 -10.11 -7.06 30.66
CA TYR A 6 -9.29 -6.91 29.45
C TYR A 6 -10.10 -6.20 28.35
N LEU A 7 -11.27 -6.73 28.02
CA LEU A 7 -12.09 -6.18 26.94
C LEU A 7 -12.73 -4.85 27.35
N LYS A 8 -12.37 -3.78 26.65
CA LYS A 8 -12.98 -2.45 26.80
C LYS A 8 -14.12 -2.24 25.81
N ASN A 9 -14.79 -1.09 25.90
CA ASN A 9 -15.78 -0.70 24.91
C ASN A 9 -15.12 -0.28 23.59
N GLU A 10 -15.88 -0.27 22.50
CA GLU A 10 -15.35 0.08 21.17
C GLU A 10 -14.80 1.53 21.11
N SER A 11 -15.38 2.46 21.87
CA SER A 11 -14.90 3.85 21.96
C SER A 11 -13.45 3.93 22.44
N TYR A 12 -13.08 3.11 23.42
CA TYR A 12 -11.71 3.07 23.93
C TYR A 12 -10.71 2.69 22.83
N TYR A 13 -11.03 1.69 22.01
CA TYR A 13 -10.14 1.25 20.93
C TYR A 13 -10.09 2.27 19.79
N ASN A 14 -11.21 2.93 19.49
CA ASN A 14 -11.23 4.05 18.54
C ASN A 14 -10.36 5.22 19.01
N ASP A 15 -10.50 5.64 20.26
CA ASP A 15 -9.69 6.72 20.85
C ASP A 15 -8.20 6.34 20.84
N LEU A 16 -7.86 5.10 21.23
CA LEU A 16 -6.49 4.60 21.19
C LEU A 16 -5.91 4.62 19.77
N TYR A 17 -6.68 4.15 18.78
CA TYR A 17 -6.24 4.11 17.38
C TYR A 17 -6.04 5.51 16.80
N ASP A 18 -6.94 6.43 17.10
CA ASP A 18 -6.89 7.82 16.65
C ASP A 18 -5.74 8.57 17.33
N LEU A 19 -5.50 8.36 18.63
CA LEU A 19 -4.34 8.89 19.34
C LEU A 19 -3.03 8.50 18.66
N HIS A 20 -2.84 7.21 18.36
CA HIS A 20 -1.65 6.75 17.66
C HIS A 20 -1.53 7.37 16.26
N THR A 21 -2.64 7.58 15.57
CA THR A 21 -2.67 8.26 14.26
C THR A 21 -2.22 9.71 14.40
N ILE A 22 -2.76 10.45 15.37
CA ILE A 22 -2.41 11.85 15.65
C ILE A 22 -0.93 11.97 16.03
N GLU A 23 -0.46 11.15 16.98
CA GLU A 23 0.95 11.16 17.41
C GLU A 23 1.89 10.89 16.23
N THR A 24 1.58 9.89 15.39
CA THR A 24 2.37 9.57 14.20
C THR A 24 2.37 10.74 13.20
N CYS A 25 1.21 11.32 12.90
CA CYS A 25 1.12 12.46 11.98
C CYS A 25 1.92 13.67 12.47
N LEU A 26 1.83 14.00 13.76
CA LEU A 26 2.60 15.09 14.37
C LEU A 26 4.10 14.81 14.34
N GLU A 27 4.52 13.59 14.69
CA GLU A 27 5.92 13.18 14.66
C GLU A 27 6.52 13.36 13.26
N TYR A 28 5.84 12.86 12.22
CA TYR A 28 6.32 12.99 10.84
C TYR A 28 6.32 14.43 10.35
N TYR A 29 5.26 15.19 10.66
CA TYR A 29 5.17 16.59 10.26
C TYR A 29 6.33 17.42 10.84
N TRP A 30 6.53 17.34 12.16
CA TRP A 30 7.58 18.08 12.83
C TRP A 30 8.98 17.53 12.53
N GLY A 31 9.11 16.20 12.39
CA GLY A 31 10.35 15.55 12.00
C GLY A 31 10.84 16.05 10.64
N LEU A 32 9.96 16.06 9.63
CA LEU A 32 10.28 16.61 8.31
C LEU A 32 10.60 18.10 8.38
N LYS A 33 9.75 18.89 9.03
CA LYS A 33 9.95 20.34 9.13
C LYS A 33 11.29 20.68 9.80
N ASN A 34 11.60 20.05 10.92
CA ASN A 34 12.86 20.27 11.64
C ASN A 34 14.06 19.76 10.83
N GLY A 35 13.91 18.62 10.15
CA GLY A 35 14.93 18.08 9.25
C GLY A 35 15.28 19.07 8.14
N PHE A 36 14.28 19.58 7.41
CA PHE A 36 14.51 20.59 6.38
C PHE A 36 15.10 21.88 6.94
N GLU A 37 14.60 22.38 8.08
CA GLU A 37 15.12 23.62 8.68
C GLU A 37 16.61 23.52 9.05
N ASN A 38 17.08 22.33 9.48
CA ASN A 38 18.50 22.09 9.75
C ASN A 38 19.36 22.19 8.49
N HIS A 39 18.80 21.90 7.32
CA HIS A 39 19.46 21.96 6.01
C HIS A 39 19.20 23.28 5.27
N ARG A 40 18.53 24.25 5.89
CA ARG A 40 18.15 25.52 5.27
C ARG A 40 19.33 26.30 4.65
N LYS A 41 20.52 26.15 5.22
CA LYS A 41 21.75 26.82 4.77
C LYS A 41 22.51 26.03 3.70
N ASP A 42 21.99 24.92 3.21
CA ASP A 42 22.65 24.15 2.14
C ASP A 42 22.45 24.87 0.79
N ASP A 43 23.39 24.69 -0.14
CA ASP A 43 23.41 25.43 -1.41
C ASP A 43 22.15 25.21 -2.26
N ASN A 44 21.53 24.03 -2.11
CA ASN A 44 20.26 23.70 -2.74
C ASN A 44 19.10 24.58 -2.26
N PHE A 45 19.14 25.07 -1.00
CA PHE A 45 18.04 25.76 -0.34
C PHE A 45 18.29 27.26 -0.11
N LYS A 46 19.55 27.72 -0.07
CA LYS A 46 19.92 29.14 0.09
C LYS A 46 19.26 30.09 -0.91
N LYS A 47 18.92 29.60 -2.11
CA LYS A 47 18.29 30.39 -3.18
C LYS A 47 16.81 30.72 -2.93
N PHE A 48 16.16 30.03 -2.00
CA PHE A 48 14.74 30.25 -1.70
C PHE A 48 14.56 31.32 -0.63
N THR A 49 13.53 32.15 -0.80
CA THR A 49 13.10 33.04 0.29
C THR A 49 12.54 32.22 1.46
N LYS A 50 12.49 32.82 2.65
CA LYS A 50 11.92 32.16 3.84
C LYS A 50 10.52 31.62 3.59
N LYS A 51 9.66 32.45 3.00
CA LYS A 51 8.28 32.07 2.71
C LYS A 51 8.20 30.90 1.74
N GLN A 52 8.95 30.94 0.63
CA GLN A 52 8.95 29.85 -0.34
C GLN A 52 9.43 28.53 0.27
N PHE A 53 10.50 28.57 1.06
CA PHE A 53 11.01 27.40 1.75
C PHE A 53 9.97 26.84 2.73
N ASP A 54 9.38 27.68 3.58
CA ASP A 54 8.39 27.26 4.57
C ASP A 54 7.13 26.67 3.88
N ASP A 55 6.68 27.27 2.77
CA ASP A 55 5.54 26.80 1.98
C ASP A 55 5.82 25.43 1.33
N ASP A 56 7.01 25.23 0.75
CA ASP A 56 7.37 23.98 0.08
C ASP A 56 7.62 22.85 1.09
N VAL A 57 8.26 23.14 2.22
CA VAL A 57 8.40 22.18 3.32
C VAL A 57 7.03 21.78 3.86
N HIS A 58 6.11 22.74 4.03
CA HIS A 58 4.75 22.45 4.45
C HIS A 58 4.04 21.53 3.44
N LYS A 59 4.16 21.76 2.13
CA LYS A 59 3.58 20.86 1.11
C LYS A 59 4.11 19.43 1.23
N VAL A 60 5.43 19.27 1.35
CA VAL A 60 6.06 17.93 1.49
C VAL A 60 5.60 17.23 2.75
N ALA A 61 5.56 17.94 3.87
CA ALA A 61 5.06 17.39 5.13
C ALA A 61 3.58 17.01 5.03
N SER A 62 2.75 17.87 4.43
CA SER A 62 1.32 17.62 4.22
C SER A 62 1.05 16.43 3.30
N TYR A 63 1.83 16.24 2.23
CA TYR A 63 1.71 15.04 1.38
C TYR A 63 2.02 13.76 2.15
N THR A 64 3.09 13.79 2.95
CA THR A 64 3.50 12.64 3.78
C THR A 64 2.43 12.32 4.83
N VAL A 65 1.94 13.33 5.54
CA VAL A 65 0.87 13.18 6.53
C VAL A 65 -0.40 12.65 5.88
N ASN A 66 -0.82 13.17 4.73
CA ASN A 66 -2.00 12.67 4.03
C ASN A 66 -1.87 11.19 3.62
N ALA A 67 -0.68 10.75 3.17
CA ALA A 67 -0.42 9.35 2.89
C ALA A 67 -0.60 8.47 4.15
N ILE A 68 -0.05 8.90 5.28
CA ILE A 68 -0.22 8.22 6.58
C ILE A 68 -1.70 8.17 6.96
N LYS A 69 -2.42 9.30 6.88
CA LYS A 69 -3.85 9.35 7.21
C LYS A 69 -4.68 8.37 6.38
N MET A 70 -4.41 8.27 5.08
CA MET A 70 -5.12 7.34 4.19
C MET A 70 -4.82 5.89 4.55
N ASP A 71 -3.55 5.55 4.78
CA ASP A 71 -3.14 4.20 5.20
C ASP A 71 -3.77 3.82 6.55
N ARG A 72 -3.74 4.73 7.52
CA ARG A 72 -4.36 4.55 8.84
C ARG A 72 -5.86 4.37 8.72
N PHE A 73 -6.55 5.07 7.82
CA PHE A 73 -7.97 4.88 7.58
C PHE A 73 -8.27 3.50 6.98
N ARG A 74 -7.51 3.06 5.96
CA ARG A 74 -7.67 1.73 5.32
C ARG A 74 -7.61 0.59 6.34
N HIS A 75 -6.73 0.68 7.34
CA HIS A 75 -6.50 -0.39 8.31
C HIS A 75 -7.21 -0.20 9.66
N LYS A 76 -7.97 0.89 9.87
CA LYS A 76 -8.57 1.22 11.17
C LYS A 76 -9.48 0.12 11.69
N LYS A 77 -10.46 -0.28 10.87
CA LYS A 77 -11.47 -1.27 11.24
C LYS A 77 -10.84 -2.62 11.60
N GLU A 78 -10.00 -3.14 10.72
CA GLU A 78 -9.31 -4.43 10.93
C GLU A 78 -8.44 -4.41 12.20
N THR A 79 -7.70 -3.31 12.42
CA THR A 79 -6.83 -3.19 13.59
C THR A 79 -7.63 -3.18 14.90
N ILE A 80 -8.73 -2.42 14.93
CA ILE A 80 -9.62 -2.36 16.11
C ILE A 80 -10.26 -3.72 16.37
N GLU A 81 -10.80 -4.39 15.34
CA GLU A 81 -11.37 -5.73 15.46
C GLU A 81 -10.34 -6.74 15.98
N LYS A 82 -9.08 -6.67 15.52
CA LYS A 82 -7.99 -7.51 16.00
C LYS A 82 -7.66 -7.25 17.47
N TRP A 83 -7.59 -6.00 17.90
CA TRP A 83 -7.34 -5.64 19.30
C TRP A 83 -8.47 -6.10 20.21
N MET A 84 -9.72 -5.83 19.82
CA MET A 84 -10.91 -6.26 20.54
C MET A 84 -10.99 -7.79 20.63
N GLY A 85 -10.75 -8.50 19.52
CA GLY A 85 -10.74 -9.95 19.48
C GLY A 85 -9.67 -10.57 20.38
N ALA A 86 -8.46 -9.98 20.40
CA ALA A 86 -7.40 -10.43 21.29
C ALA A 86 -7.75 -10.22 22.77
N ASP A 87 -8.36 -9.09 23.13
CA ASP A 87 -8.79 -8.83 24.51
C ASP A 87 -10.01 -9.66 24.90
N GLN A 88 -10.93 -9.95 23.97
CA GLN A 88 -12.04 -10.88 24.17
C GLN A 88 -11.51 -12.28 24.49
N GLN A 89 -10.55 -12.80 23.73
CA GLN A 89 -9.95 -14.11 24.00
C GLN A 89 -9.29 -14.17 25.39
N ARG A 90 -8.60 -13.09 25.80
CA ARG A 90 -8.01 -12.98 27.15
C ARG A 90 -9.08 -12.96 28.23
N GLN A 91 -10.14 -12.18 28.01
CA GLN A 91 -11.28 -12.09 28.93
C GLN A 91 -11.97 -13.44 29.07
N ASP A 92 -12.32 -14.10 27.96
CA ASP A 92 -12.96 -15.41 27.94
C ASP A 92 -12.09 -16.48 28.60
N ARG A 93 -10.77 -16.45 28.36
CA ARG A 93 -9.85 -17.36 29.03
C ARG A 93 -9.86 -17.12 30.53
N LEU A 94 -9.78 -15.87 30.98
CA LEU A 94 -9.83 -15.57 32.40
C LEU A 94 -11.17 -15.99 33.00
N ASP A 95 -12.31 -15.62 32.40
CA ASP A 95 -13.63 -15.82 33.01
C ASP A 95 -14.02 -17.31 33.06
N ASN A 96 -13.82 -18.04 31.97
CA ASN A 96 -14.28 -19.42 31.83
C ASN A 96 -13.32 -20.47 32.44
N THR A 97 -12.10 -20.09 32.82
CA THR A 97 -11.16 -21.06 33.41
C THR A 97 -11.60 -21.48 34.80
N VAL A 98 -11.82 -22.79 34.97
CA VAL A 98 -12.26 -23.40 36.23
C VAL A 98 -11.10 -23.46 37.21
N GLU A 99 -11.38 -23.11 38.47
CA GLU A 99 -10.42 -23.21 39.55
C GLU A 99 -10.04 -24.68 39.84
N PRO A 100 -8.73 -25.00 39.97
CA PRO A 100 -8.28 -26.33 40.38
C PRO A 100 -8.86 -26.76 41.73
N LYS A 101 -9.40 -27.98 41.80
CA LYS A 101 -10.02 -28.54 43.02
C LYS A 101 -9.03 -29.36 43.84
N GLY A 102 -9.34 -29.53 45.13
CA GLY A 102 -8.58 -30.43 46.02
C GLY A 102 -7.18 -29.93 46.39
N ILE A 103 -6.94 -28.61 46.32
CA ILE A 103 -5.63 -28.04 46.64
C ILE A 103 -5.42 -28.04 48.16
N LEU A 104 -4.49 -28.87 48.62
CA LEU A 104 -4.09 -28.97 50.03
C LEU A 104 -2.80 -28.19 50.32
N CYS A 105 -2.68 -27.74 51.56
CA CYS A 105 -1.47 -27.09 52.05
C CYS A 105 -0.33 -28.12 52.20
N PRO A 106 0.85 -27.91 51.59
CA PRO A 106 1.96 -28.87 51.65
C PRO A 106 2.60 -29.00 53.05
N GLN A 107 2.16 -28.24 54.05
CA GLN A 107 2.68 -28.32 55.41
C GLN A 107 1.72 -28.90 56.44
N CYS A 108 0.42 -28.71 56.26
CA CYS A 108 -0.57 -29.07 57.28
C CYS A 108 -1.80 -29.76 56.70
N ASP A 109 -1.78 -30.08 55.40
CA ASP A 109 -2.81 -30.80 54.64
C ASP A 109 -4.22 -30.19 54.69
N THR A 110 -4.38 -28.99 55.26
CA THR A 110 -5.65 -28.25 55.23
C THR A 110 -6.00 -27.82 53.81
N PRO A 111 -7.27 -27.95 53.37
CA PRO A 111 -7.76 -27.35 52.13
C PRO A 111 -7.46 -25.86 52.05
N MET A 112 -6.85 -25.43 50.95
CA MET A 112 -6.49 -24.04 50.71
C MET A 112 -7.62 -23.28 50.01
N LYS A 113 -7.67 -21.96 50.19
CA LYS A 113 -8.65 -21.08 49.54
C LYS A 113 -7.96 -20.26 48.46
N SER A 114 -8.56 -20.21 47.27
CA SER A 114 -8.12 -19.33 46.21
C SER A 114 -8.34 -17.86 46.59
N THR A 115 -7.35 -17.03 46.29
CA THR A 115 -7.34 -15.60 46.65
C THR A 115 -7.20 -14.71 45.43
N ILE A 116 -6.41 -15.13 44.44
CA ILE A 116 -6.12 -14.37 43.21
C ILE A 116 -6.21 -15.33 42.03
N LYS A 117 -6.83 -14.85 40.96
CA LYS A 117 -6.91 -15.50 39.64
C LYS A 117 -6.32 -14.52 38.64
N GLU A 118 -5.27 -14.92 37.94
CA GLU A 118 -4.51 -14.05 37.06
C GLU A 118 -4.23 -14.74 35.73
N LEU A 119 -4.40 -14.03 34.62
CA LEU A 119 -4.00 -14.51 33.30
C LEU A 119 -2.50 -14.27 33.11
N VAL A 120 -1.74 -15.35 32.95
CA VAL A 120 -0.31 -15.31 32.63
C VAL A 120 -0.16 -15.31 31.11
N ASN A 121 0.37 -14.20 30.60
CA ASN A 121 0.60 -13.98 29.18
C ASN A 121 2.08 -13.67 28.95
N HIS A 122 2.87 -14.71 28.67
CA HIS A 122 4.27 -14.58 28.29
C HIS A 122 4.41 -14.63 26.77
N LEU A 123 5.35 -13.85 26.24
CA LEU A 123 5.65 -13.84 24.81
C LEU A 123 6.05 -15.26 24.36
N ASN A 124 5.38 -15.78 23.33
CA ASN A 124 5.59 -17.11 22.76
C ASN A 124 5.22 -18.31 23.67
N GLU A 125 4.49 -18.08 24.76
CA GLU A 125 3.92 -19.16 25.55
C GLU A 125 2.38 -19.19 25.42
N PRO A 126 1.75 -20.37 25.55
CA PRO A 126 0.30 -20.46 25.65
C PRO A 126 -0.22 -19.65 26.84
N LEU A 127 -1.40 -19.04 26.68
CA LEU A 127 -2.10 -18.38 27.79
C LEU A 127 -2.40 -19.40 28.89
N LYS A 128 -1.95 -19.10 30.11
CA LYS A 128 -2.23 -19.90 31.31
C LYS A 128 -2.96 -19.06 32.33
N VAL A 129 -3.77 -19.68 33.17
CA VAL A 129 -4.40 -18.99 34.30
C VAL A 129 -3.76 -19.48 35.59
N LEU A 130 -3.19 -18.55 36.33
CA LEU A 130 -2.57 -18.81 37.62
C LEU A 130 -3.55 -18.51 38.75
N PHE A 131 -3.73 -19.48 39.63
CA PHE A 131 -4.50 -19.36 40.84
C PHE A 131 -3.57 -19.34 42.06
N PHE A 132 -3.63 -18.29 42.86
CA PHE A 132 -2.95 -18.25 44.16
C PHE A 132 -3.88 -18.74 45.26
N PHE A 133 -3.43 -19.79 45.93
CA PHE A 133 -4.12 -20.36 47.08
C PHE A 133 -3.43 -19.93 48.37
N GLU A 134 -4.21 -19.59 49.40
CA GLU A 134 -3.74 -19.32 50.75
C GLU A 134 -4.32 -20.35 51.73
N CYS A 135 -3.46 -20.93 52.57
CA CYS A 135 -3.88 -21.84 53.62
C CYS A 135 -4.53 -21.04 54.76
N PRO A 136 -5.77 -21.33 55.16
CA PRO A 136 -6.43 -20.61 56.23
C PRO A 136 -5.73 -20.78 57.59
N SER A 137 -5.12 -21.96 57.83
CA SER A 137 -4.48 -22.34 59.10
C SER A 137 -3.08 -21.74 59.29
N CYS A 138 -2.18 -21.89 58.31
CA CYS A 138 -0.77 -21.49 58.45
C CYS A 138 -0.36 -20.29 57.57
N LYS A 139 -1.30 -19.72 56.81
CA LYS A 139 -1.10 -18.56 55.91
C LYS A 139 -0.07 -18.77 54.80
N LYS A 140 0.44 -19.99 54.61
CA LYS A 140 1.27 -20.32 53.44
C LYS A 140 0.48 -20.16 52.16
N ARG A 141 1.17 -19.71 51.13
CA ARG A 141 0.62 -19.52 49.79
C ARG A 141 1.31 -20.45 48.79
N ARG A 142 0.57 -20.86 47.76
CA ARG A 142 1.11 -21.52 46.57
C ARG A 142 0.37 -21.05 45.33
N GLY A 143 1.07 -20.94 44.22
CA GLY A 143 0.45 -20.75 42.91
C GLY A 143 0.25 -22.09 42.21
N VAL A 144 -0.89 -22.26 41.56
CA VAL A 144 -1.22 -23.45 40.76
C VAL A 144 -1.82 -22.98 39.45
N TYR A 145 -1.31 -23.47 38.33
CA TYR A 145 -1.85 -23.19 37.01
C TYR A 145 -3.14 -24.00 36.77
N ASP A 146 -3.88 -23.61 35.76
CA ASP A 146 -5.12 -24.25 35.31
C ASP A 146 -4.94 -25.68 34.78
N ASP A 147 -3.71 -26.07 34.41
CA ASP A 147 -3.33 -27.46 34.11
C ASP A 147 -2.98 -28.29 35.38
N GLY A 148 -3.06 -27.69 36.57
CA GLY A 148 -2.71 -28.30 37.85
C GLY A 148 -1.22 -28.25 38.20
N SER A 149 -0.36 -27.77 37.30
CA SER A 149 1.07 -27.62 37.56
C SER A 149 1.32 -26.51 38.60
N SER A 150 2.37 -26.66 39.40
CA SER A 150 2.70 -25.68 40.44
C SER A 150 3.53 -24.53 39.89
N PHE A 151 3.18 -23.31 40.27
CA PHE A 151 4.00 -22.14 39.98
C PHE A 151 5.24 -22.11 40.86
N VAL A 152 6.41 -21.99 40.22
CA VAL A 152 7.70 -21.84 40.89
C VAL A 152 8.32 -20.53 40.42
N SER A 153 8.52 -19.61 41.36
CA SER A 153 9.24 -18.37 41.07
C SER A 153 10.71 -18.68 40.82
N LYS A 154 11.23 -18.28 39.66
CA LYS A 154 12.66 -18.38 39.36
C LYS A 154 13.40 -17.24 40.05
N PRO A 155 14.55 -17.48 40.70
CA PRO A 155 15.35 -16.40 41.25
C PRO A 155 15.84 -15.49 40.12
N PRO A 156 15.92 -14.16 40.34
CA PRO A 156 16.47 -13.25 39.35
C PRO A 156 17.95 -13.56 39.14
N LEU A 157 18.42 -13.43 37.89
CA LEU A 157 19.82 -13.57 37.56
C LEU A 157 20.52 -12.21 37.67
N CYS A 158 21.72 -12.18 38.23
CA CYS A 158 22.52 -10.98 38.31
C CYS A 158 22.83 -10.44 36.90
N PRO A 159 22.57 -9.15 36.61
CA PRO A 159 22.83 -8.59 35.28
C PRO A 159 24.32 -8.60 34.93
N LYS A 160 25.21 -8.53 35.93
CA LYS A 160 26.68 -8.50 35.74
C LYS A 160 27.31 -9.87 35.55
N CYS A 161 26.94 -10.86 36.37
CA CYS A 161 27.64 -12.15 36.42
C CYS A 161 26.74 -13.36 36.18
N LYS A 162 25.45 -13.15 35.90
CA LYS A 162 24.43 -14.17 35.62
C LYS A 162 24.18 -15.21 36.72
N HIS A 163 24.85 -15.10 37.87
CA HIS A 163 24.56 -15.93 39.05
C HIS A 163 23.23 -15.52 39.68
N GLU A 164 22.60 -16.45 40.39
CA GLU A 164 21.38 -16.18 41.14
C GLU A 164 21.57 -15.01 42.11
N ALA A 165 20.65 -14.06 42.03
CA ALA A 165 20.59 -12.89 42.91
C ALA A 165 19.43 -13.06 43.89
N LYS A 166 19.61 -12.52 45.09
CA LYS A 166 18.58 -12.46 46.12
C LYS A 166 17.75 -11.20 45.93
N LEU A 167 16.45 -11.38 45.75
CA LEU A 167 15.45 -10.32 45.76
C LEU A 167 14.87 -10.16 47.17
N THR A 168 14.81 -8.93 47.64
CA THR A 168 14.11 -8.55 48.87
C THR A 168 13.21 -7.37 48.59
N TYR A 169 12.13 -7.20 49.35
CA TYR A 169 11.25 -6.05 49.18
C TYR A 169 10.96 -5.38 50.52
N LYS A 170 10.71 -4.07 50.46
CA LYS A 170 10.27 -3.25 51.59
C LYS A 170 9.18 -2.32 51.13
N LYS A 171 8.03 -2.34 51.81
CA LYS A 171 6.95 -1.37 51.59
C LYS A 171 7.01 -0.31 52.67
N THR A 172 7.05 0.96 52.28
CA THR A 172 7.00 2.12 53.18
C THR A 172 5.90 3.06 52.69
N GLY A 173 4.75 3.05 53.35
CA GLY A 173 3.56 3.74 52.87
C GLY A 173 3.13 3.24 51.48
N LYS A 174 3.13 4.13 50.49
CA LYS A 174 2.78 3.86 49.09
C LYS A 174 3.99 3.53 48.19
N VAL A 175 5.19 3.49 48.76
CA VAL A 175 6.42 3.15 48.02
C VAL A 175 6.79 1.70 48.28
N LEU A 176 6.89 0.89 47.23
CA LEU A 176 7.42 -0.46 47.26
C LEU A 176 8.84 -0.45 46.70
N SER A 177 9.82 -0.81 47.51
CA SER A 177 11.23 -0.90 47.10
C SER A 177 11.64 -2.36 46.96
N TRP A 178 12.15 -2.74 45.79
CA TRP A 178 12.74 -4.04 45.52
C TRP A 178 14.26 -3.88 45.54
N THR A 179 14.95 -4.73 46.29
CA THR A 179 16.41 -4.72 46.38
C THR A 179 16.96 -6.05 45.88
N THR A 180 17.67 -6.00 44.76
CA THR A 180 18.35 -7.14 44.15
C THR A 180 19.80 -7.14 44.60
N THR A 181 20.27 -8.25 45.18
CA THR A 181 21.64 -8.39 45.69
C THR A 181 22.29 -9.66 45.16
N CYS A 182 23.51 -9.56 44.62
CA CYS A 182 24.28 -10.71 44.17
C CYS A 182 25.44 -10.98 45.13
N ALA A 183 25.45 -12.15 45.75
CA ALA A 183 26.54 -12.56 46.65
C ALA A 183 27.86 -12.81 45.90
N SER A 184 27.80 -13.27 44.65
CA SER A 184 28.98 -13.65 43.86
C SER A 184 29.83 -12.46 43.41
N CYS A 185 29.22 -11.31 43.12
CA CYS A 185 29.94 -10.14 42.60
C CYS A 185 29.65 -8.83 43.36
N GLY A 186 28.89 -8.88 44.45
CA GLY A 186 28.55 -7.72 45.27
C GLY A 186 27.57 -6.72 44.62
N TYR A 187 26.98 -7.06 43.46
CA TYR A 187 26.00 -6.19 42.81
C TYR A 187 24.80 -5.92 43.72
N LYS A 188 24.36 -4.65 43.78
CA LYS A 188 23.18 -4.22 44.50
C LYS A 188 22.43 -3.17 43.70
N GLU A 189 21.13 -3.39 43.52
CA GLU A 189 20.22 -2.46 42.86
C GLU A 189 18.96 -2.30 43.71
N VAL A 190 18.42 -1.09 43.73
CA VAL A 190 17.18 -0.78 44.43
C VAL A 190 16.23 -0.13 43.43
N GLU A 191 15.20 -0.86 43.05
CA GLU A 191 14.09 -0.36 42.26
C GLU A 191 12.98 0.12 43.19
N LYS A 192 12.32 1.22 42.84
CA LYS A 192 11.22 1.78 43.62
C LYS A 192 10.00 1.97 42.73
N ASP A 193 8.89 1.44 43.19
CA ASP A 193 7.57 1.67 42.64
C ASP A 193 6.81 2.60 43.59
N ASP A 194 6.47 3.78 43.11
CA ASP A 194 5.77 4.83 43.86
C ASP A 194 4.37 5.00 43.26
N SER A 195 3.36 4.52 43.98
CA SER A 195 1.98 4.53 43.49
C SER A 195 1.44 5.96 43.27
N ASP A 196 1.86 6.94 44.07
CA ASP A 196 1.40 8.33 43.90
C ASP A 196 2.02 8.96 42.66
N LYS A 197 3.31 8.69 42.43
CA LYS A 197 3.98 9.13 41.20
C LYS A 197 3.34 8.50 39.97
N TRP A 198 3.07 7.20 40.01
CA TRP A 198 2.41 6.48 38.92
C TRP A 198 1.02 7.06 38.63
N GLU A 199 0.21 7.32 39.65
CA GLU A 199 -1.12 7.90 39.49
C GLU A 199 -1.05 9.33 38.90
N ALA A 200 -0.09 10.14 39.34
CA ALA A 200 0.13 11.48 38.79
C ALA A 200 0.57 11.45 37.31
N GLU A 201 1.46 10.53 36.95
CA GLU A 201 1.89 10.34 35.55
C GLU A 201 0.74 9.85 34.66
N ARG A 202 -0.09 8.93 35.16
CA ARG A 202 -1.30 8.46 34.49
C ARG A 202 -2.29 9.59 34.21
N LYS A 203 -2.60 10.42 35.20
CA LYS A 203 -3.50 11.58 35.03
C LYS A 203 -2.98 12.57 34.00
N LYS A 204 -1.68 12.90 34.05
CA LYS A 204 -1.04 13.78 33.06
C LYS A 204 -1.13 13.21 31.65
N LYS A 205 -0.92 11.90 31.50
CA LYS A 205 -1.06 11.23 30.20
C LYS A 205 -2.50 11.28 29.71
N GLU A 206 -3.48 10.99 30.56
CA GLU A 206 -4.90 11.03 30.21
C GLU A 206 -5.36 12.44 29.80
N GLU A 207 -4.91 13.48 30.50
CA GLU A 207 -5.15 14.87 30.14
C GLU A 207 -4.53 15.22 28.78
N ARG A 208 -3.26 14.84 28.57
CA ARG A 208 -2.56 15.04 27.28
C ARG A 208 -3.29 14.35 26.13
N ASP A 209 -3.64 13.09 26.31
CA ASP A 209 -4.30 12.27 25.30
C ASP A 209 -5.67 12.89 24.93
N LYS A 210 -6.44 13.33 25.94
CA LYS A 210 -7.69 14.06 25.70
C LYS A 210 -7.48 15.35 24.88
N LEU A 211 -6.47 16.15 25.23
CA LEU A 211 -6.15 17.39 24.50
C LEU A 211 -5.74 17.12 23.05
N LEU A 212 -5.00 16.03 22.79
CA LEU A 212 -4.61 15.64 21.43
C LEU A 212 -5.82 15.27 20.59
N LEU A 213 -6.72 14.43 21.13
CA LEU A 213 -7.95 14.05 20.46
C LEU A 213 -8.82 15.27 20.16
N GLU A 214 -9.05 16.13 21.14
CA GLU A 214 -9.89 17.32 20.98
C GLU A 214 -9.34 18.28 19.91
N LYS A 215 -8.02 18.44 19.86
CA LYS A 215 -7.39 19.42 18.97
C LYS A 215 -7.18 18.92 17.54
N TYR A 216 -6.89 17.63 17.36
CA TYR A 216 -6.32 17.11 16.12
C TYR A 216 -7.09 15.94 15.50
N ARG A 217 -8.12 15.40 16.16
CA ARG A 217 -8.87 14.26 15.63
C ARG A 217 -9.47 14.57 14.26
N ASP A 218 -10.15 15.71 14.12
CA ASP A 218 -10.79 16.09 12.85
C ASP A 218 -9.76 16.39 11.74
N GLU A 219 -8.56 16.83 12.12
CA GLU A 219 -7.49 17.14 11.16
C GLU A 219 -6.79 15.88 10.65
N PHE A 220 -6.51 14.91 11.53
CA PHE A 220 -5.68 13.74 11.18
C PHE A 220 -6.46 12.43 11.03
N CYS A 221 -7.65 12.31 11.59
CA CYS A 221 -8.44 11.08 11.50
C CYS A 221 -9.59 11.29 10.54
N TYR A 222 -9.60 10.57 9.42
CA TYR A 222 -10.69 10.68 8.46
C TYR A 222 -12.02 10.20 9.04
N SER A 223 -13.08 10.93 8.71
CA SER A 223 -14.43 10.39 8.79
C SER A 223 -14.59 9.26 7.76
N GLU A 224 -15.60 8.41 7.93
CA GLU A 224 -15.87 7.33 6.99
C GLU A 224 -16.05 7.85 5.55
N LYS A 225 -16.78 8.96 5.40
CA LYS A 225 -17.05 9.59 4.10
C LYS A 225 -15.78 10.18 3.49
N ASP A 226 -15.03 10.96 4.27
CA ASP A 226 -13.84 11.65 3.75
C ASP A 226 -12.71 10.67 3.44
N GLY A 227 -12.57 9.61 4.25
CA GLY A 227 -11.57 8.57 4.04
C GLY A 227 -11.85 7.75 2.78
N GLN A 228 -13.11 7.37 2.53
CA GLN A 228 -13.50 6.68 1.30
C GLN A 228 -13.24 7.54 0.06
N GLN A 229 -13.57 8.84 0.11
CA GLN A 229 -13.30 9.76 -0.99
C GLN A 229 -11.79 9.91 -1.23
N ALA A 230 -10.99 10.09 -0.17
CA ALA A 230 -9.54 10.21 -0.29
C ALA A 230 -8.89 8.96 -0.91
N ILE A 231 -9.36 7.77 -0.52
CA ILE A 231 -8.95 6.49 -1.13
C ILE A 231 -9.29 6.47 -2.62
N TRP A 232 -10.53 6.80 -2.97
CA TRP A 232 -10.97 6.81 -4.37
C TRP A 232 -10.12 7.74 -5.23
N ASP A 233 -9.91 8.98 -4.77
CA ASP A 233 -9.12 9.98 -5.47
C ASP A 233 -7.66 9.51 -5.67
N TYR A 234 -7.09 8.87 -4.65
CA TYR A 234 -5.74 8.30 -4.72
C TYR A 234 -5.65 7.15 -5.74
N ASP A 235 -6.63 6.25 -5.76
CA ASP A 235 -6.65 5.13 -6.68
C ASP A 235 -6.83 5.62 -8.14
N GLN A 236 -7.62 6.67 -8.37
CA GLN A 236 -7.75 7.32 -9.68
C GLN A 236 -6.42 7.96 -10.14
N LEU A 237 -5.73 8.67 -9.24
CA LEU A 237 -4.42 9.25 -9.53
C LEU A 237 -3.40 8.16 -9.87
N THR A 238 -3.41 7.06 -9.13
CA THR A 238 -2.52 5.91 -9.38
C THR A 238 -2.76 5.33 -10.78
N ALA A 239 -4.03 5.12 -11.15
CA ALA A 239 -4.38 4.64 -12.48
C ALA A 239 -3.96 5.60 -13.61
N LEU A 240 -4.03 6.91 -13.40
CA LEU A 240 -3.54 7.92 -14.34
C LEU A 240 -2.02 7.87 -14.49
N VAL A 241 -1.29 7.78 -13.38
CA VAL A 241 0.17 7.64 -13.36
C VAL A 241 0.62 6.38 -14.09
N ASP A 242 -0.09 5.26 -13.90
CA ASP A 242 0.24 4.02 -14.59
C ASP A 242 -0.01 4.12 -16.10
N LYS A 243 -1.11 4.77 -16.52
CA LYS A 243 -1.34 5.08 -17.95
C LYS A 243 -0.23 5.95 -18.54
N TRP A 244 0.26 6.94 -17.78
CA TRP A 244 1.37 7.79 -18.23
C TRP A 244 2.67 7.00 -18.34
N LYS A 245 2.99 6.14 -17.37
CA LYS A 245 4.16 5.25 -17.44
C LYS A 245 4.09 4.31 -18.63
N GLU A 246 2.93 3.74 -18.94
CA GLU A 246 2.74 2.91 -20.12
C GLU A 246 2.97 3.69 -21.43
N LYS A 247 2.46 4.93 -21.51
CA LYS A 247 2.75 5.81 -22.65
C LYS A 247 4.24 6.14 -22.79
N ASP A 248 4.93 6.41 -21.69
CA ASP A 248 6.38 6.68 -21.71
C ASP A 248 7.18 5.44 -22.14
N LYS A 249 6.77 4.23 -21.75
CA LYS A 249 7.42 2.98 -22.20
C LYS A 249 7.26 2.75 -23.69
N HIS A 250 6.10 3.07 -24.26
CA HIS A 250 5.79 2.91 -25.68
C HIS A 250 5.92 4.21 -26.47
N LYS A 251 6.72 5.17 -25.98
CA LYS A 251 6.80 6.53 -26.54
C LYS A 251 7.14 6.54 -28.02
N GLU A 252 8.09 5.71 -28.46
CA GLU A 252 8.47 5.60 -29.87
C GLU A 252 7.31 5.10 -30.74
N GLU A 253 6.50 4.16 -30.23
CA GLU A 253 5.33 3.63 -30.93
C GLU A 253 4.19 4.67 -30.98
N TYR A 254 3.93 5.38 -29.87
CA TYR A 254 2.95 6.48 -29.81
C TYR A 254 3.36 7.65 -30.74
N ASP A 255 4.63 8.03 -30.75
CA ASP A 255 5.17 9.08 -31.63
C ASP A 255 5.08 8.64 -33.10
N ALA A 256 5.38 7.39 -33.40
CA ALA A 256 5.23 6.84 -34.74
C ALA A 256 3.75 6.79 -35.19
N VAL A 257 2.80 6.46 -34.31
CA VAL A 257 1.35 6.53 -34.60
C VAL A 257 0.91 7.97 -34.85
N ALA A 258 1.41 8.94 -34.08
CA ALA A 258 1.11 10.36 -34.27
C ALA A 258 1.62 10.90 -35.63
N ASN A 259 2.72 10.34 -36.12
CA ASN A 259 3.31 10.69 -37.41
C ASN A 259 2.63 10.03 -38.63
N ILE A 260 1.67 9.10 -38.43
CA ILE A 260 0.91 8.51 -39.54
C ILE A 260 -0.05 9.55 -40.12
N LYS A 261 0.12 9.85 -41.42
CA LYS A 261 -0.81 10.71 -42.15
C LYS A 261 -2.14 9.99 -42.33
N ARG A 262 -3.20 10.53 -41.73
CA ARG A 262 -4.58 10.04 -41.87
C ARG A 262 -5.21 10.66 -43.10
N LEU A 263 -5.15 9.94 -44.22
CA LEU A 263 -5.73 10.38 -45.49
C LEU A 263 -7.19 9.97 -45.57
N THR A 264 -8.03 10.92 -45.97
CA THR A 264 -9.40 10.65 -46.43
C THR A 264 -9.38 9.99 -47.82
N ILE A 265 -10.53 9.48 -48.27
CA ILE A 265 -10.63 8.81 -49.58
C ILE A 265 -10.26 9.73 -50.74
N VAL A 266 -10.60 11.02 -50.63
CA VAL A 266 -10.31 12.04 -51.65
C VAL A 266 -8.82 12.34 -51.71
N GLU A 267 -8.16 12.44 -50.55
CA GLU A 267 -6.72 12.67 -50.48
C GLU A 267 -5.92 11.44 -50.94
N LEU A 268 -6.41 10.24 -50.63
CA LEU A 268 -5.86 8.98 -51.12
C LEU A 268 -5.92 8.92 -52.65
N GLU A 269 -7.08 9.23 -53.24
CA GLU A 269 -7.26 9.23 -54.68
C GLU A 269 -6.31 10.21 -55.37
N LYS A 270 -6.16 11.41 -54.81
CA LYS A 270 -5.23 12.42 -55.31
C LYS A 270 -3.78 11.94 -55.25
N LEU A 271 -3.34 11.43 -54.11
CA LEU A 271 -1.98 10.92 -53.90
C LEU A 271 -1.64 9.79 -54.88
N LEU A 272 -2.57 8.84 -55.05
CA LEU A 272 -2.38 7.71 -55.95
C LEU A 272 -2.35 8.16 -57.41
N ASN A 273 -3.27 9.03 -57.84
CA ASN A 273 -3.28 9.57 -59.19
C ASN A 273 -1.97 10.30 -59.54
N GLU A 274 -1.46 11.15 -58.66
CA GLU A 274 -0.17 11.83 -58.83
C GLU A 274 0.98 10.82 -58.98
N THR A 275 1.00 9.80 -58.12
CA THR A 275 2.06 8.78 -58.11
C THR A 275 2.04 7.92 -59.38
N ILE A 276 0.88 7.40 -59.77
CA ILE A 276 0.77 6.37 -60.83
C ILE A 276 0.79 6.98 -62.24
N THR A 277 0.31 8.22 -62.41
CA THR A 277 0.37 8.93 -63.69
C THR A 277 1.81 9.13 -64.13
N SER A 278 2.73 9.41 -63.19
CA SER A 278 4.17 9.51 -63.47
C SER A 278 4.81 8.22 -63.98
N LYS A 279 4.12 7.07 -63.82
CA LYS A 279 4.58 5.74 -64.25
C LYS A 279 3.84 5.21 -65.48
N GLY A 280 3.00 6.05 -66.10
CA GLY A 280 2.26 5.71 -67.32
C GLY A 280 0.93 4.99 -67.09
N TYR A 281 0.44 4.92 -65.85
CA TYR A 281 -0.90 4.40 -65.56
C TYR A 281 -1.93 5.52 -65.65
N ILE A 282 -3.11 5.20 -66.19
CA ILE A 282 -4.17 6.18 -66.44
C ILE A 282 -5.51 5.66 -65.93
N ARG A 283 -6.45 6.58 -65.69
CA ARG A 283 -7.84 6.28 -65.30
C ARG A 283 -7.95 5.36 -64.07
N LEU A 284 -7.40 5.81 -62.94
CA LEU A 284 -7.72 5.20 -61.66
C LEU A 284 -9.20 5.42 -61.36
N VAL A 285 -9.88 4.35 -61.00
CA VAL A 285 -11.27 4.36 -60.52
C VAL A 285 -11.31 3.59 -59.22
N LEU A 286 -11.78 4.23 -58.16
CA LEU A 286 -12.05 3.58 -56.89
C LEU A 286 -13.48 3.03 -56.91
N ALA A 287 -13.64 1.78 -56.49
CA ALA A 287 -14.93 1.12 -56.34
C ALA A 287 -15.65 1.64 -55.09
N GLN A 288 -16.92 1.25 -54.94
CA GLN A 288 -17.64 1.55 -53.70
C GLN A 288 -16.93 0.93 -52.49
N PRO A 289 -16.79 1.68 -51.38
CA PRO A 289 -16.18 1.17 -50.16
C PRO A 289 -17.02 0.07 -49.51
N GLU A 290 -16.34 -0.97 -49.02
CA GLU A 290 -16.89 -2.01 -48.16
C GLU A 290 -16.65 -1.61 -46.70
N PHE A 291 -17.74 -1.39 -45.96
CA PHE A 291 -17.71 -1.06 -44.53
C PHE A 291 -17.81 -2.35 -43.70
N GLY A 292 -16.66 -2.85 -43.24
CA GLY A 292 -16.56 -3.98 -42.31
C GLY A 292 -15.81 -3.61 -41.03
N LYS A 293 -15.05 -4.56 -40.46
CA LYS A 293 -14.13 -4.26 -39.33
C LYS A 293 -13.10 -3.18 -39.68
N GLN A 294 -12.71 -3.10 -40.96
CA GLN A 294 -11.88 -2.05 -41.53
C GLN A 294 -12.49 -1.62 -42.87
N LEU A 295 -12.29 -0.36 -43.25
CA LEU A 295 -12.73 0.16 -44.55
C LEU A 295 -11.86 -0.42 -45.67
N ILE A 296 -12.49 -1.07 -46.64
CA ILE A 296 -11.82 -1.66 -47.81
C ILE A 296 -12.36 -1.01 -49.07
N VAL A 297 -11.46 -0.64 -50.00
CA VAL A 297 -11.81 0.00 -51.26
C VAL A 297 -11.12 -0.74 -52.40
N GLY A 298 -11.91 -1.27 -53.32
CA GLY A 298 -11.40 -1.83 -54.58
C GLY A 298 -10.94 -0.70 -55.51
N PHE A 299 -10.00 -0.99 -56.41
CA PHE A 299 -9.61 -0.06 -57.46
C PHE A 299 -9.39 -0.78 -58.79
N THR A 300 -9.55 -0.02 -59.87
CA THR A 300 -9.12 -0.40 -61.22
C THR A 300 -8.30 0.72 -61.84
N VAL A 301 -7.27 0.39 -62.60
CA VAL A 301 -6.43 1.33 -63.34
C VAL A 301 -6.04 0.75 -64.69
N GLN A 302 -5.81 1.60 -65.70
CA GLN A 302 -5.38 1.18 -67.02
C GLN A 302 -3.87 1.38 -67.17
N ASP A 303 -3.19 0.41 -67.77
CA ASP A 303 -1.80 0.56 -68.20
C ASP A 303 -1.77 1.26 -69.55
N GLY A 304 -1.21 2.47 -69.59
CA GLY A 304 -1.09 3.26 -70.81
C GLY A 304 0.12 2.87 -71.67
N ASP A 305 0.98 1.96 -71.20
CA ASP A 305 2.20 1.53 -71.88
C ASP A 305 1.95 0.25 -72.70
N PRO A 306 1.80 0.33 -74.03
CA PRO A 306 1.48 -0.83 -74.87
C PRO A 306 2.63 -1.83 -74.98
N ALA A 307 3.86 -1.44 -74.59
CA ALA A 307 5.03 -2.31 -74.62
C ALA A 307 5.21 -3.11 -73.32
N ARG A 308 4.49 -2.75 -72.24
CA ARG A 308 4.65 -3.36 -70.92
C ARG A 308 3.89 -4.67 -70.81
N LYS A 309 4.59 -5.72 -70.37
CA LYS A 309 3.97 -7.03 -70.10
C LYS A 309 3.22 -6.99 -68.76
N GLY A 310 2.19 -7.84 -68.64
CA GLY A 310 1.33 -7.87 -67.45
C GLY A 310 2.09 -8.04 -66.13
N TYR A 311 3.07 -8.95 -66.07
CA TYR A 311 3.90 -9.16 -64.88
C TYR A 311 4.69 -7.90 -64.46
N ASP A 312 5.34 -7.25 -65.43
CA ASP A 312 6.11 -6.03 -65.17
C ASP A 312 5.19 -4.90 -64.71
N SER A 313 4.00 -4.81 -65.31
CA SER A 313 2.97 -3.84 -64.96
C SER A 313 2.49 -4.01 -63.52
N GLU A 314 2.15 -5.23 -63.10
CA GLU A 314 1.76 -5.52 -61.72
C GLU A 314 2.87 -5.14 -60.74
N HIS A 315 4.11 -5.52 -61.05
CA HIS A 315 5.22 -5.31 -60.14
C HIS A 315 5.56 -3.82 -59.97
N VAL A 316 5.60 -3.06 -61.07
CA VAL A 316 5.86 -1.61 -61.06
C VAL A 316 4.75 -0.88 -60.31
N PHE A 317 3.48 -1.18 -60.60
CA PHE A 317 2.35 -0.56 -59.93
C PHE A 317 2.33 -0.87 -58.43
N LYS A 318 2.48 -2.15 -58.07
CA LYS A 318 2.51 -2.60 -56.67
C LYS A 318 3.62 -1.92 -55.88
N LYS A 319 4.79 -1.72 -56.48
CA LYS A 319 5.91 -1.01 -55.85
C LYS A 319 5.59 0.46 -55.63
N ALA A 320 5.08 1.14 -56.66
CA ALA A 320 4.72 2.57 -56.59
C ALA A 320 3.64 2.83 -55.52
N VAL A 321 2.57 2.04 -55.51
CA VAL A 321 1.49 2.19 -54.52
C VAL A 321 1.97 1.89 -53.11
N LYS A 322 2.77 0.83 -52.91
CA LYS A 322 3.30 0.52 -51.57
C LYS A 322 4.18 1.64 -51.02
N GLN A 323 5.01 2.26 -51.86
CA GLN A 323 5.86 3.39 -51.47
C GLN A 323 5.04 4.66 -51.21
N ALA A 324 4.04 4.96 -52.06
CA ALA A 324 3.18 6.13 -51.87
C ALA A 324 2.37 6.06 -50.57
N LEU A 325 1.93 4.86 -50.19
CA LEU A 325 1.15 4.66 -48.97
C LEU A 325 2.01 4.50 -47.71
N GLU A 326 3.33 4.43 -47.83
CA GLU A 326 4.24 4.35 -46.68
C GLU A 326 4.10 5.61 -45.81
N GLY A 327 3.92 5.43 -44.50
CA GLY A 327 3.63 6.54 -43.58
C GLY A 327 2.18 7.05 -43.58
N THR A 328 1.26 6.42 -44.33
CA THR A 328 -0.18 6.75 -44.30
C THR A 328 -0.98 5.71 -43.52
N ASN A 329 -2.26 5.95 -43.28
CA ASN A 329 -3.21 5.00 -42.70
C ASN A 329 -3.79 3.97 -43.70
N TRP A 330 -3.25 3.88 -44.93
CA TRP A 330 -3.74 2.98 -45.97
C TRP A 330 -2.71 1.93 -46.38
N ARG A 331 -3.13 0.70 -46.67
CA ARG A 331 -2.24 -0.35 -47.20
C ARG A 331 -2.88 -1.13 -48.33
N LEU A 332 -2.06 -1.52 -49.29
CA LEU A 332 -2.42 -2.49 -50.33
C LEU A 332 -2.57 -3.89 -49.71
N MET A 333 -3.69 -4.57 -50.00
CA MET A 333 -3.97 -5.90 -49.46
C MET A 333 -3.01 -6.97 -50.00
N SER A 334 -2.84 -8.05 -49.23
CA SER A 334 -1.91 -9.15 -49.52
C SER A 334 -2.23 -9.92 -50.79
N GLU A 335 -3.50 -9.95 -51.17
CA GLU A 335 -4.01 -10.54 -52.43
C GLU A 335 -3.40 -9.90 -53.67
N GLY A 336 -2.83 -8.70 -53.53
CA GLY A 336 -2.01 -8.07 -54.54
C GLY A 336 -2.81 -7.33 -55.61
N VAL A 337 -2.21 -7.26 -56.79
CA VAL A 337 -2.71 -6.54 -57.95
C VAL A 337 -2.72 -7.53 -59.09
N ILE A 338 -3.84 -7.62 -59.82
CA ILE A 338 -4.05 -8.58 -60.90
C ILE A 338 -4.17 -7.80 -62.19
N TYR A 339 -3.42 -8.20 -63.21
CA TYR A 339 -3.46 -7.66 -64.56
C TYR A 339 -4.35 -8.51 -65.47
N ARG A 340 -5.19 -7.85 -66.26
CA ARG A 340 -6.00 -8.49 -67.31
C ARG A 340 -6.27 -7.50 -68.45
N LEU A 341 -5.79 -7.82 -69.65
CA LEU A 341 -6.05 -7.06 -70.89
C LEU A 341 -5.79 -5.54 -70.75
N GLY A 342 -4.69 -5.15 -70.12
CA GLY A 342 -4.34 -3.73 -69.92
C GLY A 342 -4.97 -3.07 -68.69
N TYR A 343 -5.80 -3.79 -67.92
CA TYR A 343 -6.35 -3.31 -66.66
C TYR A 343 -5.64 -3.96 -65.49
N LEU A 344 -5.36 -3.18 -64.45
CA LEU A 344 -4.96 -3.68 -63.15
C LEU A 344 -6.10 -3.46 -62.14
N GLN A 345 -6.35 -4.47 -61.31
CA GLN A 345 -7.32 -4.39 -60.23
C GLN A 345 -6.69 -4.83 -58.91
N GLY A 346 -7.16 -4.25 -57.80
CA GLY A 346 -6.71 -4.62 -56.47
C GLY A 346 -7.57 -4.01 -55.37
N ARG A 347 -7.15 -4.19 -54.12
CA ARG A 347 -7.86 -3.69 -52.93
C ARG A 347 -6.95 -2.94 -51.97
N LEU A 348 -7.43 -1.82 -51.46
CA LEU A 348 -6.81 -0.99 -50.43
C LEU A 348 -7.59 -1.11 -49.13
N LYS A 349 -6.90 -1.04 -48.00
CA LYS A 349 -7.47 -1.16 -46.67
C LYS A 349 -7.02 0.00 -45.78
N ALA A 350 -7.95 0.62 -45.07
CA ALA A 350 -7.69 1.70 -44.11
C ALA A 350 -7.54 1.16 -42.67
N TYR A 351 -6.80 1.91 -41.86
CA TYR A 351 -6.59 1.69 -40.43
C TYR A 351 -6.99 2.97 -39.70
N GLU A 352 -7.98 2.90 -38.81
CA GLU A 352 -8.60 4.12 -38.22
C GLU A 352 -8.45 4.20 -36.70
N THR A 353 -8.48 3.06 -36.00
CA THR A 353 -8.38 3.03 -34.54
C THR A 353 -6.93 3.16 -34.06
N GLU A 354 -6.71 3.62 -32.83
CA GLU A 354 -5.36 3.65 -32.26
C GLU A 354 -4.73 2.24 -32.26
N GLU A 355 -5.46 1.21 -31.86
CA GLU A 355 -5.00 -0.19 -31.89
C GLU A 355 -4.57 -0.65 -33.28
N ASP A 356 -5.32 -0.27 -34.32
CA ASP A 356 -5.00 -0.57 -35.72
C ASP A 356 -3.71 0.12 -36.19
N LEU A 357 -3.53 1.38 -35.80
CA LEU A 357 -2.33 2.17 -36.12
C LEU A 357 -1.10 1.66 -35.34
N PHE A 358 -1.27 1.26 -34.09
CA PHE A 358 -0.25 0.56 -33.31
C PHE A 358 0.20 -0.74 -33.98
N GLY A 359 -0.74 -1.54 -34.45
CA GLY A 359 -0.46 -2.77 -35.21
C GLY A 359 0.28 -2.52 -36.53
N LEU A 360 0.10 -1.34 -37.15
CA LEU A 360 0.86 -0.93 -38.33
C LEU A 360 2.31 -0.55 -37.99
N VAL A 361 2.50 0.23 -36.93
CA VAL A 361 3.82 0.67 -36.46
C VAL A 361 4.64 -0.51 -35.97
N GLY A 362 4.07 -1.40 -35.15
CA GLY A 362 4.76 -2.58 -34.64
C GLY A 362 5.21 -3.57 -35.72
N LYS A 363 4.57 -3.57 -36.91
CA LYS A 363 5.01 -4.35 -38.08
C LYS A 363 6.14 -3.66 -38.87
N ASN A 364 6.26 -2.35 -38.77
CA ASN A 364 7.29 -1.56 -39.44
C ASN A 364 8.58 -1.46 -38.59
N ILE A 365 8.48 -1.45 -37.26
CA ILE A 365 9.66 -1.43 -36.34
C ILE A 365 10.39 -2.80 -36.30
N LYS A 366 9.68 -3.90 -36.59
CA LYS A 366 10.25 -5.27 -36.62
C LYS A 366 10.88 -5.66 -37.96
N LYS A 367 10.95 -4.76 -38.93
CA LYS A 367 11.67 -4.92 -40.20
C LYS A 367 12.91 -4.06 -40.18
#